data_AF-A0A947IJT6-F1
#
_entry.id   AF-A0A947IJT6-F1
#
_cell.length_a   1.000
_cell.length_b   1.000
_cell.length_c   1.000
_cell.angle_alpha   90.00
_cell.angle_beta   90.00
_cell.angle_gamma   90.00
#
_symmetry.space_group_name_H-M   'P 1'
#
loop_
_entity.id
_entity.type
_entity.pdbx_description
1 polymer ?
#
loop_
_entity_poly.entity_id
_entity_poly.type
_entity_poly.pdbx_seq_one_letter_code
_entity_poly.pdbx_strand_id
1 'polypeptide(L)'
;MYEAGKDLSPCSEFSSPNRQSYSDVSFHYCRISHTLKLLFVMIFLYLFTSHPNIAYAIPDETQTVENEILTLFPRATRAPELDPETKIWSVYQLNEIIGYAYESNDFVDFKGFSGERINILIGLDIDGRFSDLKILHHHEPIFLHGLGPKPLKQFIDQYPQHTLSERIMFGGRKTGQKEDAHNTYFDGVTKATVSVIVINDTILSSAREVARRVLPAYAQQAPATVRPELFNILNWRKLLDLAFVKHWTLSISDFEGQLGQPLSSYPAEQLDLSHNYTDIYYAYLNAPSIGRNLLGDADYTRLMDKLRDGEQAILIMSNGFYDYLGDEFRSGTIPERISLEQHNLPITLRDLNFFDSNKANLPKGAPSSDNLRVFKIRPQAGFDPSAAMQMVLSIKLDRNHLVHDSISVKSDYQLPSELFNKIDTASISKPEAMWVKIWKGRLVHIAILTLSLIILSIAFIMQRRLVTNSRRFTWFRRGFLLFTLLYIGFYVQGQISIVNLIALLMGVLNGFDIQVFLL
;
A
#
# COMPACT_ATOMS: atom_id res chain seq x y z
N MET A 1 -55.03 -86.97 34.50
CA MET A 1 -54.19 -86.11 35.35
C MET A 1 -52.91 -85.86 34.56
N TYR A 2 -52.74 -84.62 34.11
CA TYR A 2 -51.58 -83.95 33.49
C TYR A 2 -50.80 -84.57 32.31
N GLU A 3 -51.09 -83.95 31.15
CA GLU A 3 -50.24 -83.44 30.06
C GLU A 3 -48.80 -83.92 29.79
N ALA A 4 -48.56 -83.95 28.47
CA ALA A 4 -47.37 -83.56 27.70
C ALA A 4 -46.39 -84.66 27.24
N GLY A 5 -46.22 -84.71 25.91
CA GLY A 5 -45.12 -85.37 25.22
C GLY A 5 -45.53 -85.93 23.85
N LYS A 6 -45.30 -85.19 22.75
CA LYS A 6 -45.38 -85.70 21.37
C LYS A 6 -44.07 -85.41 20.63
N ASP A 7 -43.25 -86.45 20.49
CA ASP A 7 -42.89 -87.15 19.23
C ASP A 7 -43.11 -86.41 17.90
N LEU A 8 -42.36 -86.64 16.82
CA LEU A 8 -41.14 -87.39 16.47
C LEU A 8 -40.82 -86.92 15.03
N SER A 9 -39.57 -87.10 14.61
CA SER A 9 -39.01 -86.78 13.28
C SER A 9 -39.41 -87.80 12.17
N PRO A 10 -38.74 -87.87 11.01
CA PRO A 10 -38.82 -86.98 9.82
C PRO A 10 -39.19 -87.78 8.54
N CYS A 11 -39.48 -87.13 7.40
CA CYS A 11 -39.30 -87.76 6.07
C CYS A 11 -39.27 -86.75 4.91
N SER A 12 -38.42 -87.06 3.95
CA SER A 12 -38.04 -86.33 2.74
C SER A 12 -38.81 -86.78 1.50
N GLU A 13 -39.04 -85.88 0.52
CA GLU A 13 -39.18 -86.28 -0.89
C GLU A 13 -38.79 -85.14 -1.86
N PHE A 14 -38.02 -85.51 -2.90
CA PHE A 14 -37.53 -84.72 -4.04
C PHE A 14 -38.57 -84.79 -5.19
N SER A 15 -38.87 -83.76 -5.97
CA SER A 15 -38.14 -83.39 -7.20
C SER A 15 -38.85 -82.22 -7.96
N SER A 16 -38.11 -81.60 -8.88
CA SER A 16 -38.11 -80.21 -9.40
C SER A 16 -38.88 -79.98 -10.74
N PRO A 17 -38.69 -78.88 -11.51
CA PRO A 17 -38.52 -77.44 -11.23
C PRO A 17 -39.45 -76.51 -12.07
N ASN A 18 -39.72 -75.27 -11.64
CA ASN A 18 -39.21 -74.03 -12.30
C ASN A 18 -39.89 -72.73 -11.81
N ARG A 19 -39.06 -71.67 -11.78
CA ARG A 19 -39.33 -70.21 -11.75
C ARG A 19 -39.72 -69.49 -10.45
N GLN A 20 -38.66 -68.92 -9.88
CA GLN A 20 -38.52 -67.72 -9.08
C GLN A 20 -39.49 -66.56 -9.44
N SER A 21 -40.09 -65.92 -8.44
CA SER A 21 -39.66 -64.59 -7.96
C SER A 21 -40.50 -64.14 -6.76
N TYR A 22 -39.82 -63.70 -5.71
CA TYR A 22 -40.34 -63.09 -4.50
C TYR A 22 -40.78 -61.65 -4.76
N SER A 23 -41.85 -61.20 -4.08
CA SER A 23 -41.84 -60.15 -3.04
C SER A 23 -43.17 -59.40 -2.99
N ASP A 24 -43.84 -59.46 -1.85
CA ASP A 24 -44.42 -58.27 -1.22
C ASP A 24 -44.82 -58.61 0.22
N VAL A 25 -44.10 -58.00 1.17
CA VAL A 25 -44.35 -58.04 2.61
C VAL A 25 -45.11 -56.78 2.99
N SER A 26 -46.22 -56.99 3.69
CA SER A 26 -47.12 -56.02 4.28
C SER A 26 -46.46 -55.15 5.36
N PHE A 27 -46.77 -53.84 5.36
CA PHE A 27 -46.49 -52.93 6.48
C PHE A 27 -47.77 -52.44 7.14
N HIS A 28 -47.94 -52.81 8.41
CA HIS A 28 -48.97 -52.30 9.32
C HIS A 28 -48.74 -50.82 9.66
N TYR A 29 -49.81 -50.03 9.60
CA TYR A 29 -49.88 -48.67 10.14
C TYR A 29 -49.76 -48.70 11.69
N CYS A 30 -48.64 -48.24 12.23
CA CYS A 30 -48.49 -47.97 13.66
C CYS A 30 -49.03 -46.56 13.98
N ARG A 31 -50.12 -46.49 14.73
CA ARG A 31 -50.81 -45.24 15.11
C ARG A 31 -50.07 -44.61 16.29
N ILE A 32 -49.13 -43.71 16.01
CA ILE A 32 -48.42 -42.90 17.02
C ILE A 32 -49.45 -42.07 17.82
N SER A 33 -49.44 -42.23 19.15
CA SER A 33 -50.37 -41.52 20.05
C SER A 33 -50.15 -40.00 20.02
N HIS A 34 -51.24 -39.25 20.18
CA HIS A 34 -51.23 -37.78 20.17
C HIS A 34 -50.27 -37.17 21.21
N THR A 35 -49.99 -37.89 22.30
CA THR A 35 -49.08 -37.48 23.37
C THR A 35 -47.62 -37.45 22.92
N LEU A 36 -47.20 -38.38 22.05
CA LEU A 36 -45.83 -38.44 21.55
C LEU A 36 -45.54 -37.33 20.54
N LYS A 37 -46.54 -36.95 19.73
CA LYS A 37 -46.44 -35.80 18.82
C LYS A 37 -46.33 -34.47 19.56
N LEU A 38 -47.08 -34.31 20.66
CA LEU A 38 -47.02 -33.11 21.51
C LEU A 38 -45.66 -32.98 22.22
N LEU A 39 -45.08 -34.09 22.66
CA LEU A 39 -43.74 -34.13 23.25
C LEU A 39 -42.65 -33.75 22.23
N PHE A 40 -42.77 -34.25 20.99
CA PHE A 40 -41.84 -33.90 19.92
C PHE A 40 -41.94 -32.42 19.53
N VAL A 41 -43.15 -31.86 19.51
CA VAL A 41 -43.37 -30.43 19.25
C VAL A 41 -42.81 -29.56 20.38
N MET A 42 -42.96 -29.96 21.65
CA MET A 42 -42.34 -29.25 22.77
C MET A 42 -40.81 -29.30 22.74
N ILE A 43 -40.21 -30.46 22.43
CA ILE A 43 -38.75 -30.61 22.31
C ILE A 43 -38.24 -29.77 21.13
N PHE A 44 -38.98 -29.75 20.02
CA PHE A 44 -38.65 -28.92 18.85
C PHE A 44 -38.79 -27.43 19.16
N LEU A 45 -39.78 -27.02 19.97
CA LEU A 45 -39.93 -25.63 20.42
C LEU A 45 -38.82 -25.22 21.40
N TYR A 46 -38.39 -26.13 22.29
CA TYR A 46 -37.33 -25.88 23.27
C TYR A 46 -35.94 -25.80 22.63
N LEU A 47 -35.70 -26.58 21.56
CA LEU A 47 -34.48 -26.49 20.74
C LEU A 47 -34.45 -25.22 19.87
N PHE A 48 -35.61 -24.63 19.55
CA PHE A 48 -35.69 -23.37 18.80
C PHE A 48 -35.55 -22.13 19.67
N THR A 49 -35.87 -22.20 20.97
CA THR A 49 -35.72 -21.09 21.91
C THR A 49 -34.36 -21.06 22.62
N SER A 50 -33.57 -22.14 22.56
CA SER A 50 -32.16 -22.09 22.93
C SER A 50 -31.34 -21.49 21.80
N HIS A 51 -31.23 -20.16 21.77
CA HIS A 51 -30.20 -19.51 20.96
C HIS A 51 -28.83 -20.02 21.43
N PRO A 52 -27.99 -20.61 20.55
CA PRO A 52 -26.59 -20.69 20.88
C PRO A 52 -26.11 -19.24 20.97
N ASN A 53 -25.64 -18.82 22.15
CA ASN A 53 -24.73 -17.69 22.25
C ASN A 53 -23.48 -18.08 21.46
N ILE A 54 -23.52 -17.89 20.15
CA ILE A 54 -22.32 -17.81 19.32
C ILE A 54 -21.71 -16.49 19.74
N ALA A 55 -20.84 -16.56 20.75
CA ALA A 55 -19.89 -15.51 21.02
C ALA A 55 -19.03 -15.38 19.77
N TYR A 56 -19.35 -14.40 18.92
CA TYR A 56 -18.38 -13.83 18.00
C TYR A 56 -17.31 -13.17 18.88
N ALA A 57 -16.26 -13.94 19.17
CA ALA A 57 -15.06 -13.41 19.81
C ALA A 57 -14.21 -12.68 18.76
N ILE A 58 -14.67 -11.51 18.31
CA ILE A 58 -13.84 -10.45 17.71
C ILE A 58 -14.53 -9.10 18.02
N PRO A 59 -14.23 -8.44 19.16
CA PRO A 59 -14.25 -6.96 19.09
C PRO A 59 -13.22 -6.22 19.98
N ASP A 60 -12.22 -6.86 20.58
CA ASP A 60 -11.33 -6.12 21.52
C ASP A 60 -10.18 -5.38 20.82
N GLU A 61 -9.62 -5.94 19.75
CA GLU A 61 -8.43 -5.38 19.07
C GLU A 61 -8.78 -4.23 18.11
N THR A 62 -9.92 -4.29 17.40
CA THR A 62 -10.35 -3.19 16.51
C THR A 62 -10.88 -1.98 17.28
N GLN A 63 -11.62 -2.19 18.37
CA GLN A 63 -12.10 -1.08 19.22
C GLN A 63 -10.95 -0.37 19.94
N THR A 64 -9.86 -1.08 20.26
CA THR A 64 -8.69 -0.44 20.85
C THR A 64 -7.98 0.45 19.83
N VAL A 65 -7.72 0.00 18.60
CA VAL A 65 -7.09 0.83 17.57
C VAL A 65 -7.94 2.04 17.19
N GLU A 66 -9.26 1.90 17.06
CA GLU A 66 -10.16 3.03 16.77
C GLU A 66 -10.08 4.13 17.85
N ASN A 67 -10.05 3.74 19.13
CA ASN A 67 -9.88 4.68 20.23
C ASN A 67 -8.52 5.37 20.17
N GLU A 68 -7.46 4.65 19.81
CA GLU A 68 -6.14 5.24 19.63
C GLU A 68 -6.11 6.25 18.48
N ILE A 69 -6.78 5.98 17.36
CA ILE A 69 -6.89 6.93 16.24
C ILE A 69 -7.56 8.23 16.68
N LEU A 70 -8.60 8.16 17.51
CA LEU A 70 -9.26 9.36 18.04
C LEU A 70 -8.32 10.20 18.93
N THR A 71 -7.33 9.59 19.59
CA THR A 71 -6.30 10.35 20.32
C THR A 71 -5.35 11.10 19.38
N LEU A 72 -5.06 10.54 18.20
CA LEU A 72 -4.21 11.19 17.19
C LEU A 72 -4.92 12.37 16.50
N PHE A 73 -6.25 12.38 16.49
CA PHE A 73 -7.08 13.42 15.90
C PHE A 73 -8.10 13.99 16.90
N PRO A 74 -7.70 14.88 17.83
CA PRO A 74 -8.60 15.44 18.84
C PRO A 74 -9.83 16.20 18.29
N ARG A 75 -9.78 16.59 17.00
CA ARG A 75 -10.86 17.29 16.29
C ARG A 75 -11.88 16.36 15.63
N ALA A 76 -11.63 15.04 15.64
CA ALA A 76 -12.54 14.06 15.07
C ALA A 76 -13.85 14.03 15.86
N THR A 77 -14.98 13.99 15.17
CA THR A 77 -16.31 13.96 15.81
C THR A 77 -17.08 12.67 15.51
N ARG A 78 -16.48 11.76 14.73
CA ARG A 78 -17.07 10.47 14.32
C ARG A 78 -16.05 9.36 14.50
N ALA A 79 -16.56 8.13 14.60
CA ALA A 79 -15.72 6.94 14.54
C ALA A 79 -14.94 6.90 13.21
N PRO A 80 -13.65 6.56 13.23
CA PRO A 80 -12.86 6.34 12.01
C PRO A 80 -13.45 5.20 11.17
N GLU A 81 -13.36 5.30 9.86
CA GLU A 81 -13.88 4.28 8.94
C GLU A 81 -12.72 3.57 8.23
N LEU A 82 -12.54 2.27 8.50
CA LEU A 82 -11.53 1.44 7.86
C LEU A 82 -11.96 1.03 6.46
N ASP A 83 -11.13 1.32 5.46
CA ASP A 83 -11.22 0.68 4.16
C ASP A 83 -10.45 -0.67 4.20
N PRO A 84 -11.14 -1.82 4.09
CA PRO A 84 -10.51 -3.14 4.21
C PRO A 84 -9.54 -3.46 3.06
N GLU A 85 -9.66 -2.80 1.91
CA GLU A 85 -8.78 -3.05 0.76
C GLU A 85 -7.46 -2.28 0.90
N THR A 86 -7.55 -1.00 1.28
CA THR A 86 -6.36 -0.15 1.44
C THR A 86 -5.72 -0.26 2.81
N LYS A 87 -6.46 -0.78 3.81
CA LYS A 87 -6.10 -0.83 5.24
C LYS A 87 -5.81 0.55 5.84
N ILE A 88 -6.57 1.55 5.38
CA ILE A 88 -6.44 2.94 5.83
C ILE A 88 -7.76 3.35 6.48
N TRP A 89 -7.67 3.98 7.65
CA TRP A 89 -8.80 4.60 8.32
C TRP A 89 -8.97 6.03 7.84
N SER A 90 -10.17 6.38 7.40
CA SER A 90 -10.56 7.76 7.13
C SER A 90 -11.10 8.42 8.39
N VAL A 91 -10.61 9.60 8.73
CA VAL A 91 -10.97 10.34 9.95
C VAL A 91 -11.77 11.59 9.59
N TYR A 92 -12.88 11.82 10.29
CA TYR A 92 -13.85 12.85 9.92
C TYR A 92 -14.08 13.88 11.04
N GLN A 93 -14.18 15.15 10.65
CA GLN A 93 -14.85 16.20 11.41
C GLN A 93 -16.21 16.47 10.74
N LEU A 94 -17.29 16.10 11.42
CA LEU A 94 -18.66 16.09 10.87
C LEU A 94 -18.75 15.22 9.60
N ASN A 95 -18.82 15.84 8.43
CA ASN A 95 -18.90 15.18 7.12
C ASN A 95 -17.65 15.38 6.26
N GLU A 96 -16.64 16.06 6.77
CA GLU A 96 -15.40 16.37 6.06
C GLU A 96 -14.27 15.49 6.55
N ILE A 97 -13.47 14.96 5.63
CA ILE A 97 -12.26 14.20 5.95
C ILE A 97 -11.20 15.19 6.43
N ILE A 98 -10.71 15.00 7.65
CA ILE A 98 -9.63 15.82 8.23
C ILE A 98 -8.27 15.13 8.16
N GLY A 99 -8.26 13.83 7.88
CA GLY A 99 -7.04 13.06 7.77
C GLY A 99 -7.27 11.56 7.64
N TYR A 100 -6.17 10.84 7.65
CA TYR A 100 -6.10 9.39 7.52
C TYR A 100 -5.21 8.82 8.61
N ALA A 101 -5.57 7.65 9.14
CA ALA A 101 -4.73 6.89 10.05
C ALA A 101 -4.45 5.50 9.49
N TYR A 102 -3.31 4.91 9.84
CA TYR A 102 -2.92 3.58 9.38
C TYR A 102 -1.81 2.97 10.25
N GLU A 103 -1.64 1.65 10.17
CA GLU A 103 -0.55 0.93 10.81
C GLU A 103 0.63 0.74 9.86
N SER A 104 1.85 1.05 10.30
CA SER A 104 3.04 0.99 9.45
C SER A 104 3.31 -0.39 8.85
N ASN A 105 3.00 -1.46 9.59
CA ASN A 105 3.24 -2.85 9.17
C ASN A 105 2.42 -3.30 7.96
N ASP A 106 1.34 -2.59 7.62
CA ASP A 106 0.52 -2.89 6.45
C ASP A 106 1.13 -2.38 5.14
N PHE A 107 2.12 -1.48 5.21
CA PHE A 107 2.72 -0.81 4.06
C PHE A 107 4.21 -1.15 3.91
N VAL A 108 4.94 -1.27 5.01
CA VAL A 108 6.40 -1.50 4.98
C VAL A 108 6.82 -2.72 5.79
N ASP A 109 7.84 -3.44 5.29
CA ASP A 109 8.44 -4.61 5.93
C ASP A 109 9.89 -4.31 6.36
N PHE A 110 10.06 -3.27 7.18
CA PHE A 110 11.36 -2.93 7.74
C PHE A 110 11.56 -3.63 9.09
N LYS A 111 12.65 -4.38 9.18
CA LYS A 111 13.06 -5.08 10.40
C LYS A 111 13.95 -4.19 11.24
N GLY A 112 13.62 -4.10 12.52
CA GLY A 112 14.39 -3.43 13.56
C GLY A 112 15.70 -4.15 13.89
N PHE A 113 16.41 -3.64 14.90
CA PHE A 113 17.69 -4.24 15.32
C PHE A 113 17.53 -5.65 15.88
N SER A 114 16.38 -5.94 16.49
CA SER A 114 16.03 -7.30 16.95
C SER A 114 15.66 -8.26 15.83
N GLY A 115 15.52 -7.78 14.59
CA GLY A 115 15.02 -8.57 13.46
C GLY A 115 13.49 -8.63 13.38
N GLU A 116 12.77 -8.06 14.34
CA GLU A 116 11.31 -7.93 14.32
C GLU A 116 10.84 -6.59 13.76
N ARG A 117 9.57 -6.53 13.33
CA ARG A 117 8.98 -5.30 12.77
C ARG A 117 8.49 -4.37 13.88
N ILE A 118 8.50 -3.08 13.58
CA ILE A 118 8.03 -2.03 14.49
C ILE A 118 6.68 -1.54 13.97
N ASN A 119 5.64 -1.74 14.77
CA ASN A 119 4.28 -1.31 14.44
C ASN A 119 3.98 0.05 15.05
N ILE A 120 3.69 1.02 14.20
CA ILE A 120 3.41 2.40 14.55
C ILE A 120 2.09 2.78 13.91
N LEU A 121 1.15 3.25 14.72
CA LEU A 121 -0.07 3.90 14.26
C LEU A 121 0.27 5.35 13.92
N ILE A 122 0.03 5.75 12.67
CA ILE A 122 0.44 7.06 12.15
C ILE A 122 -0.80 7.80 11.67
N GLY A 123 -0.98 9.03 12.14
CA GLY A 123 -2.01 9.95 11.66
C GLY A 123 -1.44 10.99 10.70
N LEU A 124 -2.00 11.10 9.50
CA LEU A 124 -1.70 12.12 8.49
C LEU A 124 -2.91 13.01 8.25
N ASP A 125 -2.70 14.32 8.15
CA ASP A 125 -3.75 15.24 7.69
C ASP A 125 -3.88 15.23 6.15
N ILE A 126 -4.86 15.98 5.65
CA ILE A 126 -5.13 16.11 4.20
C ILE A 126 -4.02 16.84 3.42
N ASP A 127 -3.15 17.58 4.11
CA ASP A 127 -2.03 18.32 3.51
C ASP A 127 -0.73 17.49 3.54
N GLY A 128 -0.74 16.30 4.15
CA GLY A 128 0.42 15.44 4.32
C GLY A 128 1.35 15.90 5.45
N ARG A 129 0.81 16.50 6.52
CA ARG A 129 1.50 16.71 7.79
C ARG A 129 1.15 15.59 8.77
N PHE A 130 2.09 15.29 9.65
CA PHE A 130 1.85 14.35 10.74
C PHE A 130 0.97 15.00 11.82
N SER A 131 -0.19 14.40 12.06
CA SER A 131 -1.09 14.81 13.17
C SER A 131 -0.49 14.36 14.50
N ASP A 132 -0.31 13.04 14.65
CA ASP A 132 0.38 12.42 15.78
C ASP A 132 0.74 10.97 15.42
N LEU A 133 1.60 10.33 16.22
CA LEU A 133 2.07 8.96 16.03
C LEU A 133 2.09 8.20 17.35
N LYS A 134 1.72 6.92 17.31
CA LYS A 134 1.74 6.05 18.48
C LYS A 134 2.38 4.71 18.18
N ILE A 135 3.34 4.29 19.01
CA ILE A 135 3.89 2.93 18.92
C ILE A 135 2.86 1.96 19.45
N LEU A 136 2.41 1.03 18.60
CA LEU A 136 1.57 -0.09 18.99
C LEU A 136 2.42 -1.25 19.51
N HIS A 137 3.53 -1.54 18.82
CA HIS A 137 4.37 -2.69 19.13
C HIS A 137 5.81 -2.53 18.67
N HIS A 138 6.78 -2.89 19.52
CA HIS A 138 8.19 -2.96 19.14
C HIS A 138 8.97 -3.88 20.09
N HIS A 139 10.03 -4.52 19.56
CA HIS A 139 10.95 -5.35 20.36
C HIS A 139 12.39 -4.88 20.24
N GLU A 140 12.64 -3.60 20.47
CA GLU A 140 13.99 -3.04 20.38
C GLU A 140 14.73 -3.21 21.73
N PRO A 141 15.77 -4.06 21.82
CA PRO A 141 16.38 -4.44 23.09
C PRO A 141 16.98 -3.24 23.84
N ILE A 142 17.49 -2.25 23.10
CA ILE A 142 18.07 -1.03 23.66
C ILE A 142 17.02 -0.19 24.41
N PHE A 143 15.75 -0.24 24.02
CA PHE A 143 14.67 0.49 24.69
C PHE A 143 13.95 -0.37 25.74
N LEU A 144 13.92 -1.69 25.57
CA LEU A 144 13.31 -2.61 26.54
C LEU A 144 14.21 -2.90 27.75
N HIS A 145 15.51 -3.09 27.53
CA HIS A 145 16.46 -3.50 28.56
C HIS A 145 17.54 -2.47 28.85
N GLY A 146 17.64 -1.41 28.05
CA GLY A 146 18.65 -0.36 28.18
C GLY A 146 18.09 0.97 28.69
N LEU A 147 17.76 1.85 27.75
CA LEU A 147 17.42 3.25 27.96
C LEU A 147 15.98 3.49 28.46
N GLY A 148 15.13 2.46 28.41
CA GLY A 148 13.70 2.56 28.70
C GLY A 148 12.89 3.16 27.52
N PRO A 149 11.56 3.28 27.67
CA PRO A 149 10.66 3.74 26.62
C PRO A 149 10.64 5.26 26.43
N LYS A 150 11.06 6.05 27.44
CA LYS A 150 10.98 7.52 27.40
C LYS A 150 11.75 8.15 26.23
N PRO A 151 13.00 7.77 25.94
CA PRO A 151 13.76 8.38 24.84
C PRO A 151 13.15 8.07 23.47
N LEU A 152 12.55 6.88 23.31
CA LEU A 152 11.86 6.52 22.09
C LEU A 152 10.57 7.33 21.90
N LYS A 153 9.81 7.57 22.98
CA LYS A 153 8.65 8.47 22.92
C LYS A 153 9.07 9.89 22.56
N GLN A 154 10.11 10.43 23.19
CA GLN A 154 10.65 11.76 22.86
C GLN A 154 11.12 11.87 21.41
N PHE A 155 11.62 10.77 20.83
CA PHE A 155 11.96 10.73 19.42
C PHE A 155 10.73 10.86 18.52
N ILE A 156 9.66 10.14 18.82
CA ILE A 156 8.43 10.17 18.01
C ILE A 156 7.65 11.48 18.20
N ASP A 157 7.67 12.06 19.40
CA ASP A 157 7.05 13.35 19.71
C ASP A 157 7.65 14.52 18.90
N GLN A 158 8.75 14.30 18.15
CA GLN A 158 9.33 15.28 17.21
C GLN A 158 8.66 15.30 15.83
N TYR A 159 7.88 14.28 15.44
CA TYR A 159 7.25 14.23 14.11
C TYR A 159 6.02 15.12 13.92
N PRO A 160 5.13 15.31 14.91
CA PRO A 160 3.96 16.17 14.75
C PRO A 160 4.35 17.56 14.22
N GLN A 161 3.50 18.13 13.35
CA GLN A 161 3.71 19.42 12.65
C GLN A 161 4.68 19.41 11.45
N HIS A 162 5.50 18.37 11.29
CA HIS A 162 6.34 18.20 10.09
C HIS A 162 5.53 17.62 8.92
N THR A 163 5.95 17.95 7.69
CA THR A 163 5.33 17.44 6.45
C THR A 163 6.16 16.38 5.74
N LEU A 164 5.52 15.54 4.93
CA LEU A 164 6.16 14.51 4.10
C LEU A 164 7.14 15.06 3.05
N SER A 165 6.97 16.33 2.67
CA SER A 165 7.87 17.06 1.77
C SER A 165 9.20 17.46 2.43
N GLU A 166 9.29 17.41 3.75
CA GLU A 166 10.56 17.68 4.44
C GLU A 166 11.51 16.50 4.36
N ARG A 167 12.80 16.80 4.31
CA ARG A 167 13.86 15.80 4.39
C ARG A 167 14.40 15.73 5.81
N ILE A 168 14.02 14.68 6.53
CA ILE A 168 14.46 14.48 7.91
C ILE A 168 15.83 13.81 7.94
N MET A 169 16.75 14.39 8.71
CA MET A 169 18.14 13.96 8.87
C MET A 169 18.46 13.72 10.35
N PHE A 170 19.38 12.78 10.61
CA PHE A 170 19.83 12.42 11.96
C PHE A 170 21.27 12.85 12.19
N GLY A 171 21.49 13.69 13.19
CA GLY A 171 22.80 14.20 13.57
C GLY A 171 22.63 15.29 14.61
N GLY A 172 23.54 15.36 15.59
CA GLY A 172 23.39 16.30 16.69
C GLY A 172 23.30 17.75 16.19
N ARG A 173 22.27 18.50 16.61
CA ARG A 173 22.22 19.94 16.43
C ARG A 173 23.51 20.53 16.99
N LYS A 174 24.37 21.08 16.13
CA LYS A 174 25.40 22.02 16.60
C LYS A 174 24.64 23.25 17.11
N THR A 175 24.87 23.61 18.37
CA THR A 175 24.20 24.70 19.07
C THR A 175 24.28 25.99 18.23
N GLY A 176 23.14 26.53 17.78
CA GLY A 176 23.09 27.75 16.96
C GLY A 176 22.46 27.62 15.56
N GLN A 177 22.06 26.42 15.13
CA GLN A 177 21.37 26.23 13.84
C GLN A 177 20.00 26.92 13.77
N LYS A 178 19.87 27.90 12.85
CA LYS A 178 18.58 28.23 12.22
C LYS A 178 18.16 27.03 11.36
N GLU A 179 16.85 26.86 11.17
CA GLU A 179 16.32 25.82 10.28
C GLU A 179 16.93 25.95 8.87
N ASP A 180 17.65 24.92 8.43
CA ASP A 180 18.07 24.80 7.04
C ASP A 180 16.79 24.57 6.22
N ALA A 181 16.52 25.41 5.21
CA ALA A 181 15.22 25.46 4.51
C ALA A 181 14.77 24.14 3.84
N HIS A 182 15.67 23.16 3.69
CA HIS A 182 15.43 21.88 3.02
C HIS A 182 15.74 20.63 3.86
N ASN A 183 16.47 20.76 4.97
CA ASN A 183 16.87 19.64 5.84
C ASN A 183 16.35 19.89 7.26
N THR A 184 15.46 19.03 7.72
CA THR A 184 14.96 19.05 9.11
C THR A 184 15.81 18.10 9.94
N TYR A 185 16.47 18.60 10.98
CA TYR A 185 17.32 17.79 11.84
C TYR A 185 16.58 17.33 13.09
N PHE A 186 16.51 16.02 13.29
CA PHE A 186 15.92 15.41 14.48
C PHE A 186 16.99 15.01 15.49
N ASP A 187 16.69 15.22 16.76
CA ASP A 187 17.54 14.75 17.86
C ASP A 187 17.46 13.22 17.92
N GLY A 188 18.59 12.58 17.64
CA GLY A 188 18.73 11.13 17.74
C GLY A 188 18.83 10.64 19.18
N VAL A 189 18.68 9.32 19.38
CA VAL A 189 18.88 8.69 20.70
C VAL A 189 20.29 8.10 20.81
N THR A 190 21.09 8.64 21.75
CA THR A 190 22.44 8.18 22.04
C THR A 190 22.46 6.67 22.33
N LYS A 191 23.33 5.92 21.65
CA LYS A 191 23.45 4.44 21.68
C LYS A 191 22.33 3.64 21.01
N ALA A 192 21.29 4.29 20.48
CA ALA A 192 20.18 3.64 19.77
C ALA A 192 20.02 4.12 18.32
N THR A 193 21.08 4.67 17.71
CA THR A 193 21.06 5.30 16.38
C THR A 193 20.51 4.36 15.29
N VAL A 194 20.90 3.07 15.31
CA VAL A 194 20.43 2.10 14.30
C VAL A 194 18.92 1.90 14.40
N SER A 195 18.39 1.67 15.60
CA SER A 195 16.95 1.51 15.84
C SER A 195 16.16 2.75 15.44
N VAL A 196 16.66 3.94 15.79
CA VAL A 196 16.03 5.23 15.44
C VAL A 196 15.97 5.44 13.92
N ILE A 197 17.04 5.11 13.19
CA ILE A 197 17.06 5.20 11.73
C ILE A 197 15.99 4.27 11.12
N VAL A 198 15.87 3.04 11.61
CA VAL A 198 14.84 2.11 11.11
C VAL A 198 13.44 2.62 11.39
N ILE A 199 13.19 3.15 12.59
CA ILE A 199 11.90 3.73 12.97
C ILE A 199 11.55 4.90 12.05
N ASN A 200 12.49 5.80 11.77
CA ASN A 200 12.27 6.88 10.81
C ASN A 200 11.96 6.37 9.41
N ASP A 201 12.76 5.42 8.90
CA ASP A 201 12.54 4.84 7.58
C ASP A 201 11.12 4.25 7.51
N THR A 202 10.68 3.55 8.56
CA THR A 202 9.33 2.98 8.69
C THR A 202 8.25 4.07 8.64
N ILE A 203 8.39 5.14 9.42
CA ILE A 203 7.43 6.25 9.45
C ILE A 203 7.35 6.92 8.08
N LEU A 204 8.47 7.42 7.56
CA LEU A 204 8.47 8.20 6.32
C LEU A 204 8.09 7.38 5.09
N SER A 205 8.55 6.13 5.00
CA SER A 205 8.26 5.29 3.82
C SER A 205 6.80 4.87 3.80
N SER A 206 6.24 4.45 4.94
CA SER A 206 4.82 4.10 5.02
C SER A 206 3.92 5.32 4.80
N ALA A 207 4.30 6.49 5.34
CA ALA A 207 3.52 7.70 5.20
C ALA A 207 3.48 8.24 3.77
N ARG A 208 4.60 8.19 3.06
CA ARG A 208 4.66 8.54 1.63
C ARG A 208 3.87 7.56 0.77
N GLU A 209 3.92 6.27 1.11
CA GLU A 209 3.12 5.27 0.40
C GLU A 209 1.61 5.49 0.58
N VAL A 210 1.17 5.78 1.80
CA VAL A 210 -0.23 6.13 2.10
C VAL A 210 -0.63 7.43 1.42
N ALA A 211 0.19 8.48 1.54
CA ALA A 211 -0.07 9.77 0.91
C ALA A 211 -0.28 9.65 -0.61
N ARG A 212 0.52 8.83 -1.31
CA ARG A 212 0.32 8.57 -2.74
C ARG A 212 -1.02 7.92 -3.08
N ARG A 213 -1.58 7.12 -2.17
CA ARG A 213 -2.85 6.40 -2.38
C ARG A 213 -4.06 7.27 -2.09
N VAL A 214 -4.00 8.11 -1.05
CA VAL A 214 -5.18 8.83 -0.53
C VAL A 214 -5.14 10.34 -0.77
N LEU A 215 -3.97 10.95 -0.91
CA LEU A 215 -3.82 12.40 -1.06
C LEU A 215 -3.56 12.76 -2.54
N PRO A 216 -4.47 13.51 -3.20
CA PRO A 216 -4.31 13.88 -4.60
C PRO A 216 -3.03 14.67 -4.91
N ALA A 217 -2.56 15.49 -3.96
CA ALA A 217 -1.35 16.30 -4.11
C ALA A 217 -0.07 15.45 -4.23
N TYR A 218 -0.10 14.22 -3.71
CA TYR A 218 1.02 13.29 -3.72
C TYR A 218 0.78 12.10 -4.65
N ALA A 219 -0.33 12.09 -5.40
CA ALA A 219 -0.68 11.00 -6.29
C ALA A 219 0.40 10.84 -7.38
N GLN A 220 0.91 9.61 -7.50
CA GLN A 220 1.96 9.27 -8.45
C GLN A 220 1.51 8.12 -9.35
N GLN A 221 1.84 8.20 -10.63
CA GLN A 221 1.61 7.08 -11.55
C GLN A 221 2.51 5.91 -11.18
N ALA A 222 2.10 4.69 -11.53
CA ALA A 222 2.95 3.52 -11.36
C ALA A 222 4.31 3.77 -12.04
N PRO A 223 5.43 3.43 -11.41
CA PRO A 223 6.75 3.71 -11.96
C PRO A 223 6.93 3.01 -13.30
N ALA A 224 7.42 3.73 -14.30
CA ALA A 224 7.60 3.16 -15.62
C ALA A 224 8.69 2.08 -15.63
N THR A 225 8.41 0.99 -16.33
CA THR A 225 9.37 -0.09 -16.50
C THR A 225 10.29 0.22 -17.67
N VAL A 226 11.59 0.06 -17.44
CA VAL A 226 12.64 0.19 -18.45
C VAL A 226 12.45 -0.85 -19.55
N ARG A 227 12.78 -0.49 -20.80
CA ARG A 227 12.87 -1.42 -21.93
C ARG A 227 14.22 -2.15 -21.92
N PRO A 228 14.27 -3.45 -21.58
CA PRO A 228 15.53 -4.19 -21.51
C PRO A 228 16.16 -4.43 -22.89
N GLU A 229 15.35 -4.47 -23.95
CA GLU A 229 15.80 -4.76 -25.32
C GLU A 229 16.52 -3.56 -25.99
N LEU A 230 16.36 -2.35 -25.45
CA LEU A 230 16.87 -1.14 -26.05
C LEU A 230 18.33 -0.91 -25.63
N PHE A 231 19.25 -1.31 -26.51
CA PHE A 231 20.68 -1.09 -26.33
C PHE A 231 21.37 -0.68 -27.63
N ASN A 232 22.01 0.48 -27.61
CA ASN A 232 22.92 0.95 -28.65
C ASN A 232 24.26 1.35 -28.01
N ILE A 233 25.38 1.08 -28.68
CA ILE A 233 26.69 1.51 -28.21
C ILE A 233 26.82 3.01 -28.44
N LEU A 234 27.07 3.76 -27.36
CA LEU A 234 27.16 5.22 -27.37
C LEU A 234 28.49 5.68 -26.77
N ASN A 235 29.02 6.79 -27.27
CA ASN A 235 30.16 7.46 -26.66
C ASN A 235 29.67 8.52 -25.66
N TRP A 236 30.58 9.05 -24.85
CA TRP A 236 30.26 10.04 -23.81
C TRP A 236 29.48 11.25 -24.36
N ARG A 237 29.92 11.83 -25.48
CA ARG A 237 29.23 12.98 -26.09
C ARG A 237 27.78 12.66 -26.45
N LYS A 238 27.51 11.52 -27.08
CA LYS A 238 26.15 11.11 -27.39
C LYS A 238 25.29 10.85 -26.15
N LEU A 239 25.87 10.38 -25.04
CA LEU A 239 25.15 10.22 -23.78
C LEU A 239 24.66 11.57 -23.22
N LEU A 240 25.46 12.63 -23.39
CA LEU A 240 25.06 13.99 -23.04
C LEU A 240 24.02 14.54 -24.01
N ASP A 241 24.26 14.40 -25.33
CA ASP A 241 23.36 14.91 -26.37
C ASP A 241 21.95 14.31 -26.29
N LEU A 242 21.84 13.03 -25.93
CA LEU A 242 20.57 12.31 -25.76
C LEU A 242 19.94 12.51 -24.37
N ALA A 243 20.55 13.31 -23.49
CA ALA A 243 20.15 13.48 -22.10
C ALA A 243 20.04 12.13 -21.35
N PHE A 244 20.94 11.19 -21.63
CA PHE A 244 21.11 9.95 -20.86
C PHE A 244 22.02 10.18 -19.64
N VAL A 245 22.93 11.13 -19.77
CA VAL A 245 23.69 11.72 -18.67
C VAL A 245 23.34 13.19 -18.63
N LYS A 246 22.95 13.69 -17.47
CA LYS A 246 22.77 15.12 -17.25
C LYS A 246 24.08 15.70 -16.73
N HIS A 247 24.53 16.79 -17.35
CA HIS A 247 25.63 17.63 -16.86
C HIS A 247 25.04 18.90 -16.27
N TRP A 248 25.37 19.15 -15.01
CA TRP A 248 24.94 20.32 -14.26
C TRP A 248 26.16 21.09 -13.75
N THR A 249 26.35 22.30 -14.28
CA THR A 249 27.45 23.18 -13.90
C THR A 249 26.94 24.29 -13.00
N LEU A 250 27.65 24.53 -11.91
CA LEU A 250 27.44 25.64 -11.00
C LEU A 250 28.70 26.51 -10.99
N SER A 251 28.56 27.79 -11.35
CA SER A 251 29.67 28.74 -11.30
C SER A 251 29.80 29.39 -9.92
N ILE A 252 30.97 29.96 -9.62
CA ILE A 252 31.16 30.79 -8.42
C ILE A 252 30.16 31.95 -8.41
N SER A 253 29.90 32.59 -9.55
CA SER A 253 28.92 33.68 -9.63
C SER A 253 27.49 33.25 -9.27
N ASP A 254 27.11 32.01 -9.61
CA ASP A 254 25.78 31.48 -9.24
C ASP A 254 25.68 31.28 -7.72
N PHE A 255 26.76 30.77 -7.10
CA PHE A 255 26.87 30.61 -5.65
C PHE A 255 26.78 31.96 -4.93
N GLU A 256 27.62 32.92 -5.30
CA GLU A 256 27.67 34.24 -4.66
C GLU A 256 26.36 35.01 -4.85
N GLY A 257 25.72 34.88 -6.02
CA GLY A 257 24.43 35.49 -6.31
C GLY A 257 23.31 34.96 -5.42
N GLN A 258 23.28 33.65 -5.14
CA GLN A 258 22.27 33.03 -4.28
C GLN A 258 22.56 33.21 -2.78
N LEU A 259 23.83 33.18 -2.38
CA LEU A 259 24.25 33.44 -0.99
C LEU A 259 24.15 34.92 -0.62
N GLY A 260 24.27 35.83 -1.59
CA GLY A 260 24.32 37.27 -1.36
C GLY A 260 25.64 37.74 -0.72
N GLN A 261 26.68 36.90 -0.74
CA GLN A 261 28.00 37.15 -0.16
C GLN A 261 29.08 36.52 -1.04
N PRO A 262 30.29 37.12 -1.10
CA PRO A 262 31.38 36.53 -1.85
C PRO A 262 31.97 35.31 -1.13
N LEU A 263 32.38 34.28 -1.88
CA LEU A 263 32.90 33.02 -1.33
C LEU A 263 34.20 33.21 -0.54
N SER A 264 34.93 34.30 -0.79
CA SER A 264 36.11 34.72 -0.03
C SER A 264 35.81 35.09 1.43
N SER A 265 34.54 35.28 1.78
CA SER A 265 34.10 35.55 3.16
C SER A 265 34.07 34.30 4.04
N TYR A 266 34.19 33.11 3.45
CA TYR A 266 34.15 31.83 4.15
C TYR A 266 35.56 31.27 4.34
N PRO A 267 35.79 30.44 5.38
CA PRO A 267 37.05 29.72 5.55
C PRO A 267 37.41 28.87 4.33
N ALA A 268 38.65 29.01 3.84
CA ALA A 268 39.12 28.34 2.64
C ALA A 268 39.14 26.80 2.73
N GLU A 269 39.12 26.24 3.94
CA GLU A 269 39.10 24.78 4.15
C GLU A 269 37.81 24.10 3.65
N GLN A 270 36.73 24.86 3.47
CA GLN A 270 35.43 24.35 3.01
C GLN A 270 35.29 24.32 1.48
N LEU A 271 36.17 24.99 0.74
CA LEU A 271 36.03 25.23 -0.69
C LEU A 271 37.37 25.09 -1.42
N ASP A 272 37.41 24.27 -2.47
CA ASP A 272 38.57 24.19 -3.36
C ASP A 272 38.49 25.22 -4.49
N LEU A 273 38.79 26.48 -4.16
CA LEU A 273 38.75 27.61 -5.10
C LEU A 273 39.85 27.56 -6.18
N SER A 274 40.61 26.46 -6.32
CA SER A 274 41.42 26.22 -7.52
C SER A 274 40.53 25.94 -8.76
N HIS A 275 39.28 25.53 -8.52
CA HIS A 275 38.26 25.34 -9.54
C HIS A 275 37.29 26.52 -9.55
N ASN A 276 36.90 26.99 -10.75
CA ASN A 276 35.93 28.09 -10.91
C ASN A 276 34.47 27.64 -11.03
N TYR A 277 34.25 26.32 -11.06
CA TYR A 277 32.96 25.69 -11.25
C TYR A 277 32.87 24.40 -10.45
N THR A 278 31.64 23.97 -10.17
CA THR A 278 31.28 22.65 -9.68
C THR A 278 30.42 21.97 -10.73
N ASP A 279 30.98 20.94 -11.38
CA ASP A 279 30.30 20.11 -12.36
C ASP A 279 29.80 18.83 -11.71
N ILE A 280 28.49 18.63 -11.73
CA ILE A 280 27.83 17.42 -11.27
C ILE A 280 27.26 16.69 -12.49
N TYR A 281 27.61 15.42 -12.66
CA TYR A 281 27.03 14.55 -13.65
C TYR A 281 26.21 13.47 -12.98
N TYR A 282 25.00 13.22 -13.47
CA TYR A 282 24.14 12.17 -12.93
C TYR A 282 23.37 11.44 -14.02
N ALA A 283 23.15 10.15 -13.81
CA ALA A 283 22.58 9.25 -14.80
C ALA A 283 21.82 8.09 -14.16
N TYR A 284 20.72 7.67 -14.78
CA TYR A 284 19.91 6.54 -14.34
C TYR A 284 20.46 5.24 -14.94
N LEU A 285 20.86 4.30 -14.09
CA LEU A 285 21.65 3.15 -14.51
C LEU A 285 20.83 1.94 -14.91
N ASN A 286 19.57 1.79 -14.49
CA ASN A 286 18.80 0.58 -14.82
C ASN A 286 18.45 0.46 -16.31
N ALA A 287 18.52 1.56 -17.08
CA ALA A 287 18.39 1.53 -18.52
C ALA A 287 19.65 0.92 -19.16
N PRO A 288 19.58 -0.21 -19.91
CA PRO A 288 20.76 -0.82 -20.52
C PRO A 288 21.54 0.12 -21.42
N SER A 289 20.85 0.97 -22.19
CA SER A 289 21.46 2.00 -23.03
C SER A 289 22.27 3.06 -22.26
N ILE A 290 22.03 3.22 -20.96
CA ILE A 290 22.77 4.16 -20.10
C ILE A 290 23.79 3.37 -19.27
N GLY A 291 23.32 2.42 -18.47
CA GLY A 291 24.15 1.67 -17.52
C GLY A 291 25.28 0.88 -18.20
N ARG A 292 25.01 0.17 -19.30
CA ARG A 292 26.07 -0.61 -20.00
C ARG A 292 27.09 0.29 -20.68
N ASN A 293 26.67 1.44 -21.23
CA ASN A 293 27.60 2.39 -21.86
C ASN A 293 28.46 3.15 -20.83
N LEU A 294 27.95 3.35 -19.61
CA LEU A 294 28.69 4.04 -18.53
C LEU A 294 29.61 3.11 -17.74
N LEU A 295 29.12 1.91 -17.39
CA LEU A 295 29.81 0.97 -16.51
C LEU A 295 30.57 -0.12 -17.28
N GLY A 296 30.18 -0.40 -18.52
CA GLY A 296 30.56 -1.61 -19.22
C GLY A 296 29.70 -2.80 -18.80
N ASP A 297 29.76 -3.88 -19.59
CA ASP A 297 28.87 -5.04 -19.42
C ASP A 297 29.08 -5.78 -18.09
N ALA A 298 30.33 -5.92 -17.65
CA ALA A 298 30.66 -6.65 -16.42
C ALA A 298 30.14 -5.93 -15.17
N ASP A 299 30.42 -4.63 -15.05
CA ASP A 299 29.98 -3.83 -13.90
C ASP A 299 28.47 -3.57 -13.95
N TYR A 300 27.86 -3.42 -15.14
CA TYR A 300 26.41 -3.35 -15.26
C TYR A 300 25.73 -4.62 -14.75
N THR A 301 26.24 -5.79 -15.14
CA THR A 301 25.70 -7.08 -14.68
C THR A 301 25.84 -7.20 -13.15
N ARG A 302 27.02 -6.88 -12.60
CA ARG A 302 27.26 -6.84 -11.15
C ARG A 302 26.32 -5.87 -10.42
N LEU A 303 26.01 -4.72 -11.02
CA LEU A 303 25.07 -3.76 -10.45
C LEU A 303 23.65 -4.35 -10.41
N MET A 304 23.18 -4.91 -11.53
CA MET A 304 21.85 -5.51 -11.60
C MET A 304 21.69 -6.70 -10.64
N ASP A 305 22.73 -7.52 -10.47
CA ASP A 305 22.73 -8.64 -9.50
C ASP A 305 22.70 -8.17 -8.04
N LYS A 306 23.23 -6.97 -7.76
CA LYS A 306 23.26 -6.38 -6.40
C LYS A 306 21.96 -5.66 -6.05
N LEU A 307 21.21 -5.20 -7.05
CA LEU A 307 19.91 -4.56 -6.85
C LEU A 307 18.84 -5.62 -6.56
N ARG A 308 17.99 -5.35 -5.58
CA ARG A 308 16.78 -6.16 -5.35
C ARG A 308 15.68 -5.79 -6.33
N ASP A 309 14.64 -6.61 -6.38
CA ASP A 309 13.46 -6.31 -7.20
C ASP A 309 12.88 -4.93 -6.87
N GLY A 310 12.61 -4.14 -7.92
CA GLY A 310 12.16 -2.75 -7.82
C GLY A 310 13.19 -1.72 -7.30
N GLU A 311 14.40 -2.12 -6.87
CA GLU A 311 15.46 -1.16 -6.55
C GLU A 311 16.01 -0.52 -7.83
N GLN A 312 16.26 0.78 -7.74
CA GLN A 312 16.77 1.58 -8.85
C GLN A 312 18.11 2.20 -8.50
N ALA A 313 18.93 2.48 -9.50
CA ALA A 313 20.27 3.02 -9.31
C ALA A 313 20.52 4.30 -10.12
N ILE A 314 21.13 5.27 -9.46
CA ILE A 314 21.60 6.53 -10.05
C ILE A 314 23.10 6.64 -9.81
N LEU A 315 23.84 6.92 -10.87
CA LEU A 315 25.24 7.31 -10.79
C LEU A 315 25.31 8.82 -10.56
N ILE A 316 26.17 9.26 -9.66
CA ILE A 316 26.52 10.66 -9.49
C ILE A 316 28.04 10.75 -9.46
N MET A 317 28.60 11.72 -10.20
CA MET A 317 29.98 12.14 -10.06
C MET A 317 30.04 13.67 -9.99
N SER A 318 31.01 14.20 -9.26
CA SER A 318 31.25 15.65 -9.20
C SER A 318 32.72 15.97 -9.33
N ASN A 319 33.03 17.10 -9.95
CA ASN A 319 34.34 17.72 -9.97
C ASN A 319 34.19 19.23 -9.76
N GLY A 320 34.96 19.83 -8.86
CA GLY A 320 34.98 21.28 -8.70
C GLY A 320 35.22 21.75 -7.27
N PHE A 321 34.84 23.01 -7.02
CA PHE A 321 35.16 23.69 -5.75
C PHE A 321 34.29 23.25 -4.56
N TYR A 322 33.12 22.64 -4.80
CA TYR A 322 32.21 22.18 -3.75
C TYR A 322 31.81 20.71 -3.95
N ASP A 323 32.01 19.90 -2.91
CA ASP A 323 31.71 18.48 -2.92
C ASP A 323 30.25 18.19 -2.52
N TYR A 324 29.60 17.29 -3.25
CA TYR A 324 28.25 16.79 -2.98
C TYR A 324 28.22 15.69 -1.90
N LEU A 325 29.34 15.01 -1.65
CA LEU A 325 29.54 14.14 -0.50
C LEU A 325 30.03 15.03 0.64
N GLY A 326 29.19 15.26 1.66
CA GLY A 326 29.61 16.07 2.81
C GLY A 326 30.84 15.51 3.52
N ASP A 327 31.50 16.33 4.33
CA ASP A 327 32.79 16.00 4.93
C ASP A 327 32.73 14.77 5.87
N GLU A 328 31.57 14.54 6.49
CA GLU A 328 31.28 13.40 7.37
C GLU A 328 30.68 12.19 6.63
N PHE A 329 30.61 12.24 5.30
CA PHE A 329 30.04 11.17 4.49
C PHE A 329 30.84 9.87 4.66
N ARG A 330 30.12 8.76 4.83
CA ARG A 330 30.69 7.42 4.93
C ARG A 330 30.05 6.54 3.87
N SER A 331 30.84 5.69 3.24
CA SER A 331 30.31 4.76 2.25
C SER A 331 29.16 3.91 2.82
N GLY A 332 28.11 3.72 2.03
CA GLY A 332 26.90 2.99 2.42
C GLY A 332 25.84 3.80 3.17
N THR A 333 26.06 5.10 3.42
CA THR A 333 25.10 6.01 4.06
C THR A 333 24.36 6.90 3.04
N ILE A 334 23.46 7.75 3.55
CA ILE A 334 22.72 8.74 2.77
C ILE A 334 23.58 10.03 2.75
N PRO A 335 23.85 10.62 1.58
CA PRO A 335 24.64 11.85 1.51
C PRO A 335 23.84 13.05 2.03
N GLU A 336 24.47 13.94 2.81
CA GLU A 336 23.76 15.07 3.42
C GLU A 336 23.45 16.18 2.42
N ARG A 337 24.40 16.49 1.53
CA ARG A 337 24.34 17.64 0.63
C ARG A 337 23.56 17.38 -0.65
N ILE A 338 23.31 16.12 -1.06
CA ILE A 338 22.55 15.84 -2.29
C ILE A 338 21.30 15.00 -2.02
N SER A 339 20.23 15.33 -2.71
CA SER A 339 18.98 14.58 -2.72
C SER A 339 18.34 14.62 -4.10
N LEU A 340 17.42 13.69 -4.31
CA LEU A 340 16.52 13.69 -5.45
C LEU A 340 15.14 14.13 -4.98
N GLU A 341 14.43 14.95 -5.73
CA GLU A 341 13.04 15.33 -5.48
C GLU A 341 12.17 14.97 -6.68
N GLN A 342 10.97 14.47 -6.41
CA GLN A 342 9.97 14.19 -7.43
C GLN A 342 8.57 14.43 -6.85
N HIS A 343 7.72 15.15 -7.58
CA HIS A 343 6.38 15.56 -7.09
C HIS A 343 6.41 16.20 -5.68
N ASN A 344 7.41 17.07 -5.44
CA ASN A 344 7.60 17.75 -4.15
C ASN A 344 7.85 16.82 -2.95
N LEU A 345 8.21 15.55 -3.21
CA LEU A 345 8.66 14.60 -2.20
C LEU A 345 10.16 14.32 -2.36
N PRO A 346 10.93 14.36 -1.26
CA PRO A 346 12.32 13.95 -1.30
C PRO A 346 12.44 12.43 -1.41
N ILE A 347 13.24 11.99 -2.38
CA ILE A 347 13.62 10.61 -2.63
C ILE A 347 15.00 10.38 -2.03
N THR A 348 15.04 9.43 -1.08
CA THR A 348 16.26 9.08 -0.38
C THR A 348 17.21 8.32 -1.31
N LEU A 349 18.41 8.88 -1.49
CA LEU A 349 19.53 8.25 -2.17
C LEU A 349 20.44 7.57 -1.14
N ARG A 350 20.65 6.27 -1.23
CA ARG A 350 21.58 5.56 -0.34
C ARG A 350 22.75 5.01 -1.13
N ASP A 351 23.98 5.29 -0.69
CA ASP A 351 25.16 4.79 -1.38
C ASP A 351 25.19 3.25 -1.36
N LEU A 352 25.45 2.67 -2.52
CA LEU A 352 25.64 1.22 -2.68
C LEU A 352 27.05 0.78 -2.29
N ASN A 353 27.98 1.72 -2.17
CA ASN A 353 29.39 1.46 -2.03
C ASN A 353 29.87 0.46 -3.09
N PHE A 354 29.66 0.81 -4.36
CA PHE A 354 29.80 -0.13 -5.47
C PHE A 354 31.25 -0.28 -5.96
N PHE A 355 32.09 0.74 -5.76
CA PHE A 355 33.45 0.84 -6.30
C PHE A 355 34.53 0.82 -5.19
N ASP A 356 34.39 -0.08 -4.22
CA ASP A 356 35.23 -0.15 -3.01
C ASP A 356 36.75 -0.20 -3.25
N SER A 357 37.19 -0.84 -4.35
CA SER A 357 38.62 -1.07 -4.64
C SER A 357 39.02 -0.84 -6.10
N ASN A 358 38.05 -0.77 -7.02
CA ASN A 358 38.27 -0.54 -8.44
C ASN A 358 37.81 0.87 -8.81
N LYS A 359 38.67 1.63 -9.49
CA LYS A 359 38.24 2.89 -10.14
C LYS A 359 37.20 2.56 -11.21
N ALA A 360 36.14 3.36 -11.28
CA ALA A 360 35.14 3.23 -12.32
C ALA A 360 35.77 3.49 -13.70
N ASN A 361 35.60 2.56 -14.63
CA ASN A 361 36.06 2.72 -16.01
C ASN A 361 34.97 3.39 -16.84
N LEU A 362 34.97 4.72 -16.85
CA LEU A 362 34.05 5.49 -17.67
C LEU A 362 34.42 5.42 -19.17
N PRO A 363 33.44 5.62 -20.08
CA PRO A 363 33.69 5.62 -21.51
C PRO A 363 34.68 6.74 -21.91
N LYS A 364 35.41 6.52 -23.01
CA LYS A 364 36.37 7.51 -23.54
C LYS A 364 35.71 8.88 -23.75
N GLY A 365 36.35 9.92 -23.22
CA GLY A 365 35.86 11.30 -23.28
C GLY A 365 35.06 11.75 -22.06
N ALA A 366 34.74 10.85 -21.13
CA ALA A 366 34.21 11.22 -19.82
C ALA A 366 35.29 11.91 -18.96
N PRO A 367 34.91 12.86 -18.09
CA PRO A 367 35.85 13.47 -17.17
C PRO A 367 36.39 12.42 -16.20
N SER A 368 37.68 12.52 -15.87
CA SER A 368 38.22 11.75 -14.75
C SER A 368 37.65 12.33 -13.46
N SER A 369 37.04 11.49 -12.64
CA SER A 369 36.56 11.85 -11.31
C SER A 369 36.82 10.69 -10.37
N ASP A 370 37.49 10.97 -9.26
CA ASP A 370 37.63 10.01 -8.16
C ASP A 370 36.42 10.07 -7.20
N ASN A 371 35.51 11.02 -7.42
CA ASN A 371 34.31 11.26 -6.62
C ASN A 371 33.04 10.76 -7.33
N LEU A 372 33.10 9.51 -7.78
CA LEU A 372 32.00 8.83 -8.45
C LEU A 372 31.38 7.80 -7.51
N ARG A 373 30.05 7.87 -7.32
CA ARG A 373 29.27 6.93 -6.51
C ARG A 373 28.03 6.45 -7.24
N VAL A 374 27.54 5.28 -6.82
CA VAL A 374 26.26 4.73 -7.27
C VAL A 374 25.33 4.69 -6.07
N PHE A 375 24.22 5.40 -6.18
CA PHE A 375 23.18 5.44 -5.18
C PHE A 375 22.05 4.53 -5.58
N LYS A 376 21.53 3.78 -4.63
CA LYS A 376 20.27 3.08 -4.80
C LYS A 376 19.09 3.86 -4.26
N ILE A 377 17.96 3.64 -4.90
CA ILE A 377 16.63 4.11 -4.54
C ILE A 377 15.79 2.88 -4.27
N ARG A 378 15.12 2.88 -3.12
CA ARG A 378 14.23 1.78 -2.73
C ARG A 378 12.84 1.94 -3.39
N PRO A 379 12.13 0.84 -3.69
CA PRO A 379 10.81 0.91 -4.34
C PRO A 379 9.76 1.67 -3.50
N GLN A 380 9.86 1.63 -2.16
CA GLN A 380 8.96 2.38 -1.25
C GLN A 380 9.06 3.90 -1.44
N ALA A 381 10.19 4.38 -1.99
CA ALA A 381 10.33 5.78 -2.35
C ALA A 381 9.48 6.17 -3.57
N GLY A 382 8.79 5.23 -4.22
CA GLY A 382 7.84 5.47 -5.32
C GLY A 382 8.45 6.15 -6.54
N PHE A 383 9.76 6.09 -6.70
CA PHE A 383 10.46 6.81 -7.75
C PHE A 383 10.07 6.29 -9.14
N ASP A 384 9.58 7.20 -9.98
CA ASP A 384 9.27 6.94 -11.38
C ASP A 384 10.37 7.52 -12.28
N PRO A 385 11.18 6.69 -12.95
CA PRO A 385 12.27 7.18 -13.79
C PRO A 385 11.80 7.86 -15.08
N SER A 386 10.53 7.71 -15.49
CA SER A 386 10.00 8.36 -16.69
C SER A 386 9.49 9.78 -16.47
N ALA A 387 9.12 10.10 -15.23
CA ALA A 387 8.64 11.42 -14.85
C ALA A 387 9.81 12.40 -14.64
N ALA A 388 9.51 13.69 -14.72
CA ALA A 388 10.49 14.73 -14.41
C ALA A 388 10.93 14.62 -12.94
N MET A 389 12.22 14.87 -12.70
CA MET A 389 12.83 14.83 -11.38
C MET A 389 13.81 15.98 -11.20
N GLN A 390 14.06 16.35 -9.95
CA GLN A 390 14.95 17.44 -9.59
C GLN A 390 16.08 16.91 -8.73
N MET A 391 17.32 17.08 -9.18
CA MET A 391 18.46 16.92 -8.29
C MET A 391 18.62 18.18 -7.48
N VAL A 392 18.70 18.04 -6.15
CA VAL A 392 18.83 19.15 -5.22
C VAL A 392 20.18 19.06 -4.52
N LEU A 393 20.98 20.11 -4.65
CA LEU A 393 22.23 20.29 -3.91
C LEU A 393 22.00 21.30 -2.80
N SER A 394 22.13 20.84 -1.57
CA SER A 394 22.14 21.65 -0.35
C SER A 394 23.57 22.09 -0.06
N ILE A 395 23.79 23.40 -0.12
CA ILE A 395 25.06 24.04 0.18
C ILE A 395 24.98 24.62 1.57
N LYS A 396 25.97 24.28 2.40
CA LYS A 396 26.09 24.80 3.76
C LYS A 396 27.51 25.28 3.96
N LEU A 397 27.67 26.57 4.24
CA LEU A 397 28.97 27.20 4.45
C LEU A 397 28.99 27.86 5.83
N ASP A 398 29.91 27.41 6.67
CA ASP A 398 30.14 27.99 8.00
C ASP A 398 30.92 29.30 7.84
N ARG A 399 30.36 30.42 8.30
CA ARG A 399 31.09 31.69 8.41
C ARG A 399 32.01 31.68 9.63
N ASN A 400 31.56 31.06 10.71
CA ASN A 400 32.30 30.82 11.94
C ASN A 400 31.65 29.63 12.68
N HIS A 401 32.16 29.28 13.86
CA HIS A 401 31.66 28.13 14.63
C HIS A 401 30.19 28.21 15.09
N LEU A 402 29.54 29.37 14.97
CA LEU A 402 28.16 29.61 15.43
C LEU A 402 27.20 30.00 14.30
N VAL A 403 27.70 30.45 13.15
CA VAL A 403 26.90 31.03 12.06
C VAL A 403 27.28 30.36 10.74
N HIS A 404 26.28 29.88 10.03
CA HIS A 404 26.38 29.35 8.67
C HIS A 404 25.31 29.98 7.79
N ASP A 405 25.60 29.96 6.50
CA ASP A 405 24.63 30.25 5.46
C ASP A 405 24.29 28.93 4.73
N SER A 406 23.02 28.78 4.36
CA SER A 406 22.49 27.61 3.68
C SER A 406 21.70 28.01 2.46
N ILE A 407 21.99 27.42 1.30
CA ILE A 407 21.18 27.57 0.09
C ILE A 407 20.92 26.19 -0.54
N SER A 408 19.89 26.11 -1.38
CA SER A 408 19.59 24.91 -2.14
C SER A 408 19.42 25.24 -3.61
N VAL A 409 20.21 24.59 -4.45
CA VAL A 409 20.13 24.73 -5.90
C VAL A 409 19.51 23.47 -6.49
N LYS A 410 18.65 23.64 -7.49
CA LYS A 410 17.93 22.54 -8.14
C LYS A 410 18.33 22.43 -9.61
N SER A 411 18.37 21.21 -10.11
CA SER A 411 18.56 20.92 -11.54
C SER A 411 17.51 19.93 -12.03
N ASP A 412 16.68 20.39 -12.96
CA ASP A 412 15.66 19.57 -13.61
C ASP A 412 16.28 18.54 -14.55
N TYR A 413 15.74 17.33 -14.48
CA TYR A 413 16.12 16.23 -15.36
C TYR A 413 14.90 15.38 -15.71
N GLN A 414 14.78 15.06 -17.00
CA GLN A 414 13.74 14.18 -17.51
C GLN A 414 14.37 13.26 -18.56
N LEU A 415 14.19 11.95 -18.36
CA LEU A 415 14.70 10.95 -19.28
C LEU A 415 13.80 10.85 -20.51
N PRO A 416 14.35 10.54 -21.70
CA PRO A 416 13.55 10.32 -22.89
C PRO A 416 12.56 9.16 -22.70
N SER A 417 11.29 9.40 -23.05
CA SER A 417 10.21 8.41 -22.89
C SER A 417 10.43 7.10 -23.67
N GLU A 418 11.34 7.11 -24.66
CA GLU A 418 11.68 5.94 -25.48
C GLU A 418 12.35 4.81 -24.68
N LEU A 419 13.02 5.15 -23.57
CA LEU A 419 13.68 4.19 -22.68
C LEU A 419 12.70 3.36 -21.86
N PHE A 420 11.44 3.79 -21.79
CA PHE A 420 10.42 3.20 -20.95
C PHE A 420 9.32 2.57 -21.78
N ASN A 421 8.74 1.49 -21.26
CA ASN A 421 7.47 1.01 -21.76
C ASN A 421 6.42 2.08 -21.46
N LYS A 422 5.74 2.56 -22.50
CA LYS A 422 4.56 3.40 -22.33
C LYS A 422 3.58 2.61 -21.46
N ILE A 423 3.39 3.05 -20.23
CA ILE A 423 2.27 2.57 -19.43
C ILE A 423 1.04 3.14 -20.15
N ASP A 424 0.23 2.26 -20.72
CA ASP A 424 -1.11 2.64 -21.16
C ASP A 424 -1.86 3.16 -19.93
N THR A 425 -1.94 4.48 -19.83
CA THR A 425 -2.67 5.24 -18.79
C THR A 425 -4.16 4.91 -18.74
N ALA A 426 -4.64 4.00 -19.58
CA ALA A 426 -5.99 3.47 -19.59
C ALA A 426 -6.25 2.38 -18.54
N SER A 427 -5.21 1.80 -17.90
CA SER A 427 -5.38 0.68 -16.96
C SER A 427 -5.34 1.07 -15.47
N ILE A 428 -4.91 2.29 -15.13
CA ILE A 428 -5.11 2.85 -13.79
C ILE A 428 -6.53 3.43 -13.77
N SER A 429 -7.49 2.54 -13.57
CA SER A 429 -8.86 2.93 -13.28
C SER A 429 -8.85 3.94 -12.14
N LYS A 430 -9.47 5.12 -12.36
CA LYS A 430 -10.08 5.89 -11.26
C LYS A 430 -10.70 4.87 -10.32
N PRO A 431 -10.49 4.95 -8.98
CA PRO A 431 -11.09 4.00 -8.05
C PRO A 431 -12.55 3.81 -8.44
N GLU A 432 -12.88 2.63 -8.97
CA GLU A 432 -14.23 2.39 -9.48
C GLU A 432 -15.17 2.64 -8.31
N ALA A 433 -16.13 3.54 -8.51
CA ALA A 433 -17.07 3.92 -7.46
C ALA A 433 -17.66 2.64 -6.85
N MET A 434 -17.72 2.58 -5.52
CA MET A 434 -17.98 1.35 -4.77
C MET A 434 -19.24 0.60 -5.25
N TRP A 435 -20.27 1.33 -5.67
CA TRP A 435 -21.48 0.77 -6.28
C TRP A 435 -21.20 -0.05 -7.56
N VAL A 436 -20.27 0.39 -8.43
CA VAL A 436 -19.90 -0.34 -9.66
C VAL A 436 -19.30 -1.70 -9.32
N LYS A 437 -18.45 -1.76 -8.29
CA LYS A 437 -17.84 -3.01 -7.82
C LYS A 437 -18.89 -3.97 -7.26
N ILE A 438 -19.83 -3.48 -6.46
CA ILE A 438 -20.93 -4.29 -5.90
C ILE A 438 -21.80 -4.86 -7.03
N TRP A 439 -22.13 -4.05 -8.03
CA TRP A 439 -22.92 -4.50 -9.19
C TRP A 439 -22.18 -5.53 -10.03
N LYS A 440 -20.88 -5.34 -10.30
CA LYS A 440 -20.03 -6.33 -10.98
C LYS A 440 -19.97 -7.66 -10.21
N GLY A 441 -19.80 -7.59 -8.89
CA GLY A 441 -19.77 -8.78 -8.02
C GLY A 441 -21.09 -9.54 -7.98
N ARG A 442 -22.23 -8.85 -8.20
CA ARG A 442 -23.58 -9.43 -8.16
C ARG A 442 -24.20 -9.72 -9.54
N LEU A 443 -23.42 -9.66 -10.61
CA LEU A 443 -23.92 -9.86 -11.99
C LEU A 443 -24.71 -11.17 -12.16
N VAL A 444 -24.24 -12.27 -11.57
CA VAL A 444 -24.91 -13.57 -11.65
C VAL A 444 -26.29 -13.54 -11.01
N HIS A 445 -26.42 -12.90 -9.84
CA HIS A 445 -27.72 -12.74 -9.16
C HIS A 445 -28.67 -11.86 -9.96
N ILE A 446 -28.16 -10.75 -10.51
CA ILE A 446 -28.95 -9.84 -11.36
C ILE A 446 -29.42 -10.58 -12.61
N ALA A 447 -28.56 -11.36 -13.26
CA ALA A 447 -28.90 -12.14 -14.45
C ALA A 447 -29.98 -13.20 -14.17
N ILE A 448 -29.88 -13.93 -13.05
CA ILE A 448 -30.87 -14.93 -12.66
C ILE A 448 -32.21 -14.27 -12.33
N LEU A 449 -32.18 -13.15 -11.59
CA LEU A 449 -33.39 -12.42 -11.20
C LEU A 449 -34.08 -11.82 -12.43
N THR A 450 -33.33 -11.16 -13.32
CA THR A 450 -33.87 -10.61 -14.58
C THR A 450 -34.43 -11.71 -15.48
N LEU A 451 -33.73 -12.84 -15.64
CA LEU A 451 -34.24 -13.99 -16.37
C LEU A 451 -35.55 -14.52 -15.77
N SER A 452 -35.63 -14.64 -14.45
CA SER A 452 -36.84 -15.09 -13.77
C SER A 452 -38.02 -14.13 -13.99
N LEU A 453 -37.76 -12.82 -14.03
CA LEU A 453 -38.75 -11.78 -14.26
C LEU A 453 -39.27 -11.81 -15.71
N ILE A 454 -38.38 -12.08 -16.67
CA ILE A 454 -38.73 -12.26 -18.08
C ILE A 454 -39.61 -13.50 -18.24
N ILE A 455 -39.23 -14.64 -17.63
CA ILE A 455 -40.03 -15.87 -17.66
C ILE A 455 -41.42 -15.63 -17.08
N LEU A 456 -41.51 -14.92 -15.95
CA LEU A 456 -42.79 -14.58 -15.32
C LEU A 456 -43.63 -13.67 -16.22
N SER A 457 -43.02 -12.65 -16.82
CA SER A 457 -43.70 -11.71 -17.74
C SER A 457 -44.24 -12.42 -18.98
N ILE A 458 -43.46 -13.32 -19.58
CA ILE A 458 -43.90 -14.15 -20.71
C ILE A 458 -45.07 -15.05 -20.28
N ALA A 459 -44.99 -15.66 -19.09
CA ALA A 459 -46.07 -16.50 -18.57
C ALA A 459 -47.38 -15.70 -18.38
N PHE A 460 -47.30 -14.43 -17.97
CA PHE A 460 -48.45 -13.53 -17.89
C PHE A 460 -49.03 -13.20 -19.26
N ILE A 461 -48.20 -12.89 -20.26
CA ILE A 461 -48.67 -12.62 -21.64
C ILE A 461 -49.34 -13.86 -22.25
N MET A 462 -48.76 -15.05 -21.99
CA MET A 462 -49.26 -16.33 -22.52
C MET A 462 -50.33 -16.98 -21.63
N GLN A 463 -50.89 -16.27 -20.65
CA GLN A 463 -51.81 -16.81 -19.66
C GLN A 463 -52.99 -17.57 -20.29
N ARG A 464 -53.58 -17.06 -21.38
CA ARG A 464 -54.70 -17.74 -22.08
C ARG A 464 -54.33 -19.12 -22.64
N ARG A 465 -53.08 -19.31 -23.10
CA ARG A 465 -52.58 -20.56 -23.68
C ARG A 465 -52.06 -21.54 -22.62
N LEU A 466 -51.53 -21.01 -21.52
CA LEU A 466 -51.05 -21.79 -20.37
C LEU A 466 -52.20 -22.39 -19.56
N VAL A 467 -53.32 -21.66 -19.41
CA VAL A 467 -54.51 -22.11 -18.65
C VAL A 467 -55.30 -23.19 -19.38
N THR A 468 -55.12 -23.35 -20.70
CA THR A 468 -55.80 -24.40 -21.50
C THR A 468 -55.40 -25.81 -21.06
N ASN A 469 -54.22 -26.00 -20.46
CA ASN A 469 -53.76 -27.29 -19.92
C ASN A 469 -53.45 -27.19 -18.42
N SER A 470 -54.49 -27.41 -17.60
CA SER A 470 -54.46 -27.27 -16.14
C SER A 470 -53.27 -27.97 -15.46
N ARG A 471 -52.88 -29.17 -15.94
CA ARG A 471 -51.78 -29.94 -15.35
C ARG A 471 -50.42 -29.27 -15.55
N ARG A 472 -50.15 -28.67 -16.72
CA ARG A 472 -48.89 -27.97 -17.02
C ARG A 472 -48.77 -26.65 -16.25
N PHE A 473 -49.88 -25.90 -16.16
CA PHE A 473 -49.93 -24.66 -15.39
C PHE A 473 -49.66 -24.90 -13.89
N THR A 474 -50.24 -25.95 -13.32
CA THR A 474 -50.07 -26.29 -11.91
C THR A 474 -48.61 -26.66 -11.58
N TRP A 475 -47.94 -27.42 -12.46
CA TRP A 475 -46.52 -27.76 -12.30
C TRP A 475 -45.60 -26.55 -12.46
N PHE A 476 -45.83 -25.70 -13.47
CA PHE A 476 -45.07 -24.46 -13.65
C PHE A 476 -45.18 -23.53 -12.44
N ARG A 477 -46.41 -23.29 -11.93
CA ARG A 477 -46.64 -22.48 -10.74
C ARG A 477 -45.90 -23.01 -9.51
N ARG A 478 -45.94 -24.33 -9.28
CA ARG A 478 -45.22 -24.96 -8.17
C ARG A 478 -43.71 -24.80 -8.31
N GLY A 479 -43.18 -24.99 -9.52
CA GLY A 479 -41.75 -24.78 -9.80
C GLY A 479 -41.30 -23.34 -9.57
N PHE A 480 -42.09 -22.36 -10.04
CA PHE A 480 -41.77 -20.95 -9.83
C PHE A 480 -41.85 -20.55 -8.34
N LEU A 481 -42.87 -21.01 -7.61
CA LEU A 481 -42.99 -20.76 -6.17
C LEU A 481 -41.82 -21.39 -5.38
N LEU A 482 -41.37 -22.58 -5.77
CA LEU A 482 -40.22 -23.23 -5.15
C LEU A 482 -38.93 -22.45 -5.44
N PHE A 483 -38.75 -21.94 -6.65
CA PHE A 483 -37.65 -21.04 -6.99
C PHE A 483 -37.69 -19.74 -6.18
N THR A 484 -38.84 -19.07 -6.09
CA THR A 484 -38.98 -17.84 -5.30
C THR A 484 -38.67 -18.08 -3.82
N LEU A 485 -39.14 -19.20 -3.25
CA LEU A 485 -38.88 -19.56 -1.86
C LEU A 485 -37.40 -19.86 -1.61
N LEU A 486 -36.78 -20.74 -2.39
CA LEU A 486 -35.41 -21.21 -2.16
C LEU A 486 -34.36 -20.18 -2.58
N TYR A 487 -34.53 -19.59 -3.76
CA TYR A 487 -33.52 -18.68 -4.31
C TYR A 487 -33.70 -17.24 -3.78
N ILE A 488 -34.88 -16.64 -3.93
CA ILE A 488 -35.09 -15.25 -3.52
C ILE A 488 -35.21 -15.15 -1.99
N GLY A 489 -35.93 -16.09 -1.37
CA GLY A 489 -36.14 -16.14 0.07
C GLY A 489 -34.90 -16.60 0.85
N PHE A 490 -34.53 -17.87 0.73
CA PHE A 490 -33.47 -18.45 1.57
C PHE A 490 -32.05 -18.04 1.16
N TYR A 491 -31.76 -17.98 -0.15
CA TYR A 491 -30.40 -17.76 -0.64
C TYR A 491 -30.03 -16.26 -0.77
N VAL A 492 -30.87 -15.45 -1.40
CA VAL A 492 -30.61 -14.00 -1.60
C VAL A 492 -31.06 -13.15 -0.40
N GLN A 493 -31.95 -13.67 0.46
CA GLN A 493 -32.51 -12.94 1.62
C GLN A 493 -32.99 -11.52 1.26
N GLY A 494 -33.64 -11.38 0.10
CA GLY A 494 -34.08 -10.08 -0.39
C GLY A 494 -35.18 -9.47 0.47
N GLN A 495 -34.82 -8.59 1.40
CA GLN A 495 -35.77 -7.85 2.24
C GLN A 495 -35.97 -6.45 1.67
N ILE A 496 -37.18 -6.15 1.20
CA ILE A 496 -37.56 -4.77 0.84
C ILE A 496 -37.90 -4.07 2.16
N SER A 497 -36.96 -3.28 2.67
CA SER A 497 -37.19 -2.47 3.87
C SER A 497 -37.96 -1.20 3.52
N ILE A 498 -38.95 -0.86 4.35
CA ILE A 498 -39.66 0.43 4.27
C ILE A 498 -38.67 1.61 4.35
N VAL A 499 -37.53 1.41 5.03
CA VAL A 499 -36.47 2.40 5.19
C VAL A 499 -35.81 2.74 3.85
N ASN A 500 -35.58 1.76 2.97
CA ASN A 500 -35.00 2.02 1.65
C ASN A 500 -35.95 2.82 0.76
N LEU A 501 -37.26 2.58 0.88
CA LEU A 501 -38.28 3.32 0.15
C LEU A 501 -38.39 4.78 0.65
N ILE A 502 -38.38 4.98 1.97
CA ILE A 502 -38.43 6.31 2.60
C ILE A 502 -37.15 7.10 2.30
N ALA A 503 -35.99 6.45 2.37
CA ALA A 503 -34.71 7.05 2.00
C ALA A 503 -34.73 7.52 0.54
N LEU A 504 -35.23 6.70 -0.40
CA LEU A 504 -35.34 7.07 -1.81
C LEU A 504 -36.26 8.28 -2.02
N LEU A 505 -37.39 8.32 -1.31
CA LEU A 505 -38.33 9.44 -1.39
C LEU A 505 -37.77 10.73 -0.78
N MET A 506 -37.02 10.65 0.35
CA MET A 506 -36.30 11.79 0.91
C MET A 506 -35.13 12.27 0.03
N GLY A 507 -34.42 11.34 -0.62
CA GLY A 507 -33.32 11.67 -1.53
C GLY A 507 -33.78 12.45 -2.76
N VAL A 508 -34.97 12.15 -3.29
CA VAL A 508 -35.59 12.92 -4.39
C VAL A 508 -35.94 14.35 -3.97
N LEU A 509 -36.26 14.58 -2.69
CA LEU A 509 -36.62 15.90 -2.17
C LEU A 509 -35.42 16.80 -1.84
N ASN A 510 -34.25 16.22 -1.49
CA ASN A 510 -33.12 16.96 -0.88
C ASN A 510 -31.86 17.06 -1.76
N GLY A 511 -31.94 16.74 -3.05
CA GLY A 511 -30.78 16.69 -3.95
C GLY A 511 -30.29 15.24 -4.08
N PHE A 512 -30.65 14.61 -5.18
CA PHE A 512 -30.54 13.17 -5.37
C PHE A 512 -29.11 12.75 -5.73
N ASP A 513 -28.40 12.11 -4.79
CA ASP A 513 -27.19 11.36 -5.09
C ASP A 513 -27.51 9.87 -5.25
N ILE A 514 -27.48 9.41 -6.50
CA ILE A 514 -27.83 8.03 -6.86
C ILE A 514 -26.80 7.01 -6.35
N GLN A 515 -25.59 7.46 -6.01
CA GLN A 515 -24.49 6.57 -5.61
C GLN A 515 -24.76 5.88 -4.27
N VAL A 516 -25.44 6.57 -3.35
CA VAL A 516 -25.79 6.03 -2.02
C VAL A 516 -26.84 4.92 -2.11
N PHE A 517 -27.68 4.92 -3.16
CA PHE A 517 -28.71 3.90 -3.39
C PHE A 517 -28.24 2.69 -4.20
N LEU A 518 -27.15 2.82 -4.94
CA LEU A 518 -26.61 1.76 -5.79
C LEU A 518 -25.57 0.88 -5.07
N LEU A 519 -25.16 1.29 -3.87
CA LEU A 519 -24.48 0.44 -2.87
C LEU A 519 -25.45 -0.64 -2.37
#